data_AF-A0A966F0J8-F1
#
_entry.id   AF-A0A966F0J8-F1
#
_cell.length_a   1.000
_cell.length_b   1.000
_cell.length_c   1.000
_cell.angle_alpha   90.00
_cell.angle_beta   90.00
_cell.angle_gamma   90.00
#
_symmetry.space_group_name_H-M   'P 1'
#
loop_
_entity.id
_entity.type
_entity.pdbx_description
1 polymer ?
#
loop_
_entity_poly.entity_id
_entity_poly.type
_entity_poly.pdbx_seq_one_letter_code
_entity_poly.pdbx_strand_id
1 'polypeptide(L)'
;MLKIVNLITMLMFIAGCASTKAYTPPQTVEGVRSLYTQFNRVFTIKHNILVANSSLCSRQITDYGFIYMFVNEEASKEQQELAIEAFNLQKEPMVTYVTPKGAAYRAGLLAGDVIVSVNDNLWSDAESDDVFKKLLKEGIQSPNLRLGILRDKSKHTFNLTPDMACDYSFMLVDSEKHSARAYKREIAVDFGAAKLLKRDDEIAFLVAHELAHLLLGHTLPERIKELDEYKMRNIMEKDADALGIRLMISAGYDPKGAETALRSTDLLDSGPITRFLNYHGPYMLVDERILYLRNVLGE
;
A
#
# COMPACT_ATOMS: atom_id res chain seq x y z
N MET A 1 -7.06 -8.76 0.13
CA MET A 1 -7.03 -9.23 1.55
C MET A 1 -6.16 -8.26 2.37
N LEU A 2 -6.73 -7.44 3.24
CA LEU A 2 -5.95 -6.56 4.13
C LEU A 2 -5.22 -7.46 5.14
N LYS A 3 -4.01 -7.92 4.81
CA LYS A 3 -3.07 -8.31 5.87
C LYS A 3 -2.83 -7.01 6.60
N ILE A 4 -3.43 -6.87 7.77
CA ILE A 4 -3.03 -5.86 8.73
C ILE A 4 -1.67 -6.33 9.18
N VAL A 5 -0.70 -5.91 8.39
CA VAL A 5 0.70 -6.02 8.71
C VAL A 5 0.83 -5.18 9.95
N ASN A 6 0.96 -5.82 11.10
CA ASN A 6 1.65 -5.20 12.21
C ASN A 6 2.90 -4.58 11.59
N LEU A 7 2.93 -3.25 11.52
CA LEU A 7 4.08 -2.50 11.02
C LEU A 7 5.36 -2.90 11.79
N ILE A 8 5.18 -3.55 12.95
CA ILE A 8 6.20 -4.07 13.87
C ILE A 8 6.51 -5.57 13.66
N THR A 9 5.62 -6.41 13.12
CA THR A 9 5.79 -7.89 13.14
C THR A 9 6.13 -8.51 11.78
N MET A 10 6.13 -7.75 10.68
CA MET A 10 6.53 -8.27 9.35
C MET A 10 8.02 -8.03 9.06
N LEU A 11 8.89 -8.49 9.96
CA LEU A 11 10.33 -8.61 9.67
C LEU A 11 10.92 -10.01 9.88
N MET A 12 10.12 -11.00 10.26
CA MET A 12 10.57 -12.39 10.28
C MET A 12 9.87 -13.15 9.16
N PHE A 13 10.60 -13.43 8.08
CA PHE A 13 10.47 -14.54 7.12
C PHE A 13 10.87 -14.12 5.70
N ILE A 14 12.15 -13.80 5.50
CA ILE A 14 12.88 -14.25 4.31
C ILE A 14 14.26 -14.71 4.79
N ALA A 15 14.42 -16.03 4.88
CA ALA A 15 15.73 -16.65 5.03
C ALA A 15 16.49 -16.48 3.70
N GLY A 16 17.68 -15.87 3.78
CA GLY A 16 18.59 -15.70 2.65
C GLY A 16 19.61 -14.63 3.00
N CYS A 17 20.85 -15.07 3.30
CA CYS A 17 21.94 -14.25 3.80
C CYS A 17 22.14 -12.93 3.02
N ALA A 18 21.69 -11.83 3.60
CA ALA A 18 22.29 -10.52 3.51
C ALA A 18 21.91 -9.82 4.81
N SER A 19 22.86 -9.17 5.47
CA SER A 19 22.66 -8.40 6.69
C SER A 19 21.59 -7.33 6.48
N THR A 20 20.32 -7.66 6.70
CA THR A 20 19.25 -6.69 6.83
C THR A 20 19.51 -5.97 8.14
N LYS A 21 19.79 -4.67 8.09
CA LYS A 21 19.73 -3.85 9.30
C LYS A 21 18.36 -4.13 9.93
N ALA A 22 18.35 -4.48 11.21
CA ALA A 22 17.11 -4.64 11.94
C ALA A 22 16.28 -3.36 11.79
N TYR A 23 14.99 -3.53 11.53
CA TYR A 23 14.01 -2.44 11.57
C TYR A 23 14.24 -1.59 12.81
N THR A 24 14.41 -0.28 12.60
CA THR A 24 14.58 0.65 13.72
C THR A 24 13.27 1.42 13.85
N PRO A 25 12.38 1.02 14.77
CA PRO A 25 11.11 1.71 14.96
C PRO A 25 11.34 3.19 15.29
N PRO A 26 10.42 4.09 14.90
CA PRO A 26 10.49 5.48 15.35
C PRO A 26 10.55 5.55 16.88
N GLN A 27 11.43 6.40 17.40
CA GLN A 27 11.66 6.58 18.84
C GLN A 27 10.98 7.86 19.38
N THR A 28 10.22 8.56 18.54
CA THR A 28 9.54 9.81 18.89
C THR A 28 8.13 9.83 18.31
N VAL A 29 7.22 10.57 18.96
CA VAL A 29 5.84 10.75 18.51
C VAL A 29 5.79 11.36 17.12
N GLU A 30 6.64 12.35 16.85
CA GLU A 30 6.79 12.98 15.54
C GLU A 30 7.25 11.97 14.47
N GLY A 31 8.18 11.08 14.82
CA GLY A 31 8.63 10.00 13.94
C GLY A 31 7.51 9.02 13.62
N VAL A 32 6.71 8.63 14.62
CA VAL A 32 5.52 7.78 14.42
C VAL A 32 4.51 8.49 13.50
N ARG A 33 4.17 9.75 13.78
CA ARG A 33 3.25 10.53 12.94
C ARG A 33 3.75 10.67 11.50
N SER A 34 5.05 10.92 11.31
CA SER A 34 5.67 11.01 9.99
C SER A 34 5.56 9.70 9.22
N LEU A 35 5.87 8.57 9.87
CA LEU A 35 5.75 7.24 9.29
C LEU A 35 4.33 6.97 8.78
N TYR A 36 3.34 7.19 9.64
CA TYR A 36 1.94 6.96 9.29
C TYR A 36 1.37 8.00 8.30
N THR A 37 1.91 9.22 8.27
CA THR A 37 1.57 10.19 7.22
C THR A 37 1.97 9.67 5.85
N GLN A 38 3.18 9.12 5.70
CA GLN A 38 3.59 8.49 4.45
C GLN A 38 2.78 7.23 4.15
N PHE A 39 2.53 6.39 5.16
CA PHE A 39 1.69 5.20 5.01
C PHE A 39 0.30 5.54 4.48
N ASN A 40 -0.40 6.49 5.10
CA ASN A 40 -1.74 6.92 4.72
C ASN A 40 -1.76 7.51 3.30
N ARG A 41 -0.74 8.29 2.94
CA ARG A 41 -0.57 8.84 1.60
C ARG A 41 -0.44 7.73 0.55
N VAL A 42 0.48 6.78 0.74
CA VAL A 42 0.63 5.68 -0.22
C VAL A 42 -0.59 4.75 -0.21
N PHE A 43 -1.22 4.52 0.95
CA PHE A 43 -2.47 3.76 1.07
C PHE A 43 -3.59 4.34 0.21
N THR A 44 -3.80 5.67 0.26
CA THR A 44 -4.78 6.37 -0.56
C THR A 44 -4.44 6.27 -2.05
N ILE A 45 -3.18 6.45 -2.41
CA ILE A 45 -2.76 6.36 -3.81
C ILE A 45 -3.00 4.96 -4.37
N LYS A 46 -2.61 3.93 -3.61
CA LYS A 46 -2.89 2.53 -3.90
C LYS A 46 -4.38 2.27 -4.03
N HIS A 47 -5.20 2.76 -3.09
CA HIS A 47 -6.64 2.57 -3.12
C HIS A 47 -7.23 3.12 -4.44
N ASN A 48 -6.90 4.37 -4.78
CA ASN A 48 -7.39 5.01 -5.99
C ASN A 48 -6.99 4.24 -7.26
N ILE A 49 -5.73 3.79 -7.36
CA ILE A 49 -5.24 3.03 -8.53
C ILE A 49 -5.95 1.67 -8.64
N LEU A 50 -6.04 0.91 -7.55
CA LEU A 50 -6.63 -0.44 -7.59
C LEU A 50 -8.15 -0.41 -7.82
N VAL A 51 -8.85 0.61 -7.31
CA VAL A 51 -10.29 0.78 -7.51
C VAL A 51 -10.59 1.21 -8.95
N ALA A 52 -9.91 2.26 -9.44
CA ALA A 52 -10.15 2.82 -10.77
C ALA A 52 -9.86 1.80 -11.89
N ASN A 53 -8.95 0.86 -11.65
CA ASN A 53 -8.52 -0.13 -12.63
C ASN A 53 -9.04 -1.56 -12.34
N SER A 54 -10.03 -1.69 -11.44
CA SER A 54 -10.53 -2.98 -10.96
C SER A 54 -11.02 -3.93 -12.07
N SER A 55 -11.55 -3.41 -13.16
CA SER A 55 -12.03 -4.21 -14.30
C SER A 55 -10.92 -4.88 -15.12
N LEU A 56 -9.66 -4.44 -14.97
CA LEU A 56 -8.51 -5.03 -15.67
C LEU A 56 -7.96 -6.28 -14.97
N CYS A 57 -8.39 -6.53 -13.74
CA CYS A 57 -7.82 -7.55 -12.88
C CYS A 57 -8.63 -8.85 -12.92
N SER A 58 -7.94 -9.98 -13.05
CA SER A 58 -8.55 -11.31 -13.05
C SER A 58 -9.23 -11.69 -11.74
N ARG A 59 -8.83 -11.04 -10.64
CA ARG A 59 -9.45 -11.19 -9.32
C ARG A 59 -9.70 -9.83 -8.69
N GLN A 60 -10.93 -9.65 -8.24
CA GLN A 60 -11.38 -8.47 -7.53
C GLN A 60 -11.68 -8.79 -6.06
N ILE A 61 -11.57 -7.78 -5.21
CA ILE A 61 -11.99 -7.79 -3.82
C ILE A 61 -12.82 -6.53 -3.53
N THR A 62 -13.51 -6.55 -2.40
CA THR A 62 -14.07 -5.37 -1.77
C THR A 62 -12.95 -4.58 -1.08
N ASP A 63 -12.92 -3.26 -1.28
CA ASP A 63 -12.08 -2.31 -0.56
C ASP A 63 -13.00 -1.25 0.09
N TYR A 64 -12.80 -0.99 1.37
CA TYR A 64 -13.63 -0.07 2.14
C TYR A 64 -12.95 1.29 2.39
N GLY A 65 -11.68 1.46 2.04
CA GLY A 65 -10.98 2.74 2.11
C GLY A 65 -10.79 3.30 3.53
N PHE A 66 -10.54 2.46 4.55
CA PHE A 66 -10.17 2.93 5.89
C PHE A 66 -9.07 2.08 6.51
N ILE A 67 -8.37 2.66 7.47
CA ILE A 67 -7.38 2.00 8.33
C ILE A 67 -7.88 2.11 9.76
N TYR A 68 -7.70 1.03 10.53
CA TYR A 68 -7.94 1.02 11.96
C TYR A 68 -6.72 0.48 12.69
N MET A 69 -6.60 0.82 13.96
CA MET A 69 -5.48 0.41 14.82
C MET A 69 -5.97 0.05 16.23
N PHE A 70 -5.14 -0.73 16.89
CA PHE A 70 -5.19 -1.03 18.32
C PHE A 70 -3.85 -0.66 18.94
N VAL A 71 -3.81 -0.54 20.26
CA VAL A 71 -2.55 -0.62 21.00
C VAL A 71 -2.02 -2.05 20.86
N ASN A 72 -0.87 -2.22 20.20
CA ASN A 72 -0.26 -3.53 20.05
C ASN A 72 0.33 -4.00 21.39
N GLU A 73 -0.35 -4.91 22.09
CA GLU A 73 0.10 -5.43 23.39
C GLU A 73 1.44 -6.18 23.32
N GLU A 74 1.84 -6.67 22.13
CA GLU A 74 3.13 -7.34 21.90
C GLU A 74 4.30 -6.35 21.73
N ALA A 75 4.02 -5.06 21.48
CA ALA A 75 5.05 -4.04 21.33
C ALA A 75 5.69 -3.67 22.68
N SER A 76 6.88 -3.07 22.67
CA SER A 76 7.48 -2.55 23.91
C SER A 76 6.60 -1.46 24.52
N LYS A 77 6.66 -1.27 25.85
CA LYS A 77 5.89 -0.21 26.53
C LYS A 77 6.12 1.17 25.93
N GLU A 78 7.38 1.48 25.62
CA GLU A 78 7.77 2.72 24.94
C GLU A 78 7.08 2.87 23.58
N GLN A 79 7.02 1.81 22.76
CA GLN A 79 6.33 1.83 21.48
C GLN A 79 4.81 1.99 21.64
N GLN A 80 4.22 1.38 22.66
CA GLN A 80 2.80 1.53 22.98
C GLN A 80 2.51 2.99 23.37
N GLU A 81 3.31 3.58 24.26
CA GLU A 81 3.18 4.98 24.70
C GLU A 81 3.30 5.95 23.51
N LEU A 82 4.29 5.75 22.63
CA LEU A 82 4.45 6.55 21.42
C LEU A 82 3.25 6.46 20.48
N ALA A 83 2.69 5.27 20.28
CA ALA A 83 1.53 5.07 19.41
C ALA A 83 0.24 5.67 20.01
N ILE A 84 0.05 5.52 21.33
CA ILE A 84 -1.06 6.13 22.07
C ILE A 84 -0.98 7.65 21.96
N GLU A 85 0.17 8.25 22.21
CA GLU A 85 0.33 9.72 22.12
C GLU A 85 0.22 10.23 20.67
N ALA A 86 0.69 9.46 19.68
CA ALA A 86 0.64 9.85 18.28
C ALA A 86 -0.80 9.94 17.73
N PHE A 87 -1.68 9.00 18.10
CA PHE A 87 -3.03 8.86 17.51
C PHE A 87 -4.18 8.91 18.52
N ASN A 88 -3.90 9.14 19.80
CA ASN A 88 -4.88 9.00 20.89
C ASN A 88 -5.55 7.62 20.89
N LEU A 89 -4.75 6.57 20.60
CA LEU A 89 -5.26 5.20 20.55
C LEU A 89 -5.89 4.83 21.89
N GLN A 90 -7.05 4.20 21.80
CA GLN A 90 -7.69 3.55 22.93
C GLN A 90 -7.39 2.05 22.88
N LYS A 91 -7.85 1.30 23.89
CA LYS A 91 -7.77 -0.16 23.86
C LYS A 91 -8.64 -0.73 22.74
N GLU A 92 -9.74 -0.06 22.45
CA GLU A 92 -10.69 -0.43 21.41
C GLU A 92 -10.19 -0.12 19.99
N PRO A 93 -10.67 -0.86 18.96
CA PRO A 93 -10.27 -0.64 17.58
C PRO A 93 -10.74 0.73 17.13
N MET A 94 -9.77 1.58 16.77
CA MET A 94 -10.04 2.94 16.35
C MET A 94 -9.72 3.11 14.87
N VAL A 95 -10.62 3.75 14.13
CA VAL A 95 -10.35 4.21 12.77
C VAL A 95 -9.31 5.34 12.86
N THR A 96 -8.15 5.14 12.25
CA THR A 96 -7.06 6.14 12.28
C THR A 96 -6.91 6.89 10.97
N TYR A 97 -7.48 6.36 9.89
CA TYR A 97 -7.48 7.03 8.60
C TYR A 97 -8.65 6.59 7.72
N VAL A 98 -9.17 7.52 6.94
CA VAL A 98 -10.24 7.27 5.96
C VAL A 98 -9.79 7.88 4.63
N THR A 99 -9.74 7.06 3.59
CA THR A 99 -9.36 7.48 2.24
C THR A 99 -10.43 8.41 1.67
N PRO A 100 -10.07 9.63 1.24
CA PRO A 100 -11.01 10.55 0.61
C PRO A 100 -11.75 9.90 -0.57
N LYS A 101 -13.06 10.13 -0.67
CA LYS A 101 -13.97 9.56 -1.70
C LYS A 101 -14.17 8.04 -1.67
N GLY A 102 -13.42 7.28 -0.86
CA GLY A 102 -13.60 5.83 -0.70
C GLY A 102 -14.90 5.46 0.03
N ALA A 103 -15.25 4.18 0.05
CA ALA A 103 -16.49 3.67 0.67
C ALA A 103 -16.74 4.15 2.10
N ALA A 104 -15.75 4.07 3.00
CA ALA A 104 -15.88 4.55 4.37
C ALA A 104 -16.10 6.07 4.46
N TYR A 105 -15.44 6.85 3.60
CA TYR A 105 -15.65 8.29 3.50
C TYR A 105 -17.09 8.60 3.08
N ARG A 106 -17.59 7.92 2.03
CA ARG A 106 -18.97 8.11 1.53
C ARG A 106 -20.02 7.73 2.58
N ALA A 107 -19.70 6.76 3.44
CA ALA A 107 -20.58 6.37 4.55
C ALA A 107 -20.54 7.34 5.74
N GLY A 108 -19.57 8.26 5.82
CA GLY A 108 -19.42 9.22 6.93
C GLY A 108 -18.59 8.72 8.10
N LEU A 109 -17.78 7.68 7.90
CA LEU A 109 -16.77 7.24 8.87
C LEU A 109 -15.66 8.31 8.96
N LEU A 110 -15.15 8.53 10.17
CA LEU A 110 -14.11 9.52 10.45
C LEU A 110 -12.95 8.89 11.22
N ALA A 111 -11.75 9.46 11.07
CA ALA A 111 -10.66 9.15 12.00
C ALA A 111 -11.06 9.54 13.43
N GLY A 112 -10.73 8.71 14.41
CA GLY A 112 -11.16 8.81 15.80
C GLY A 112 -12.40 7.96 16.15
N ASP A 113 -13.11 7.41 15.15
CA ASP A 113 -14.23 6.51 15.39
C ASP A 113 -13.79 5.22 16.07
N VAL A 114 -14.45 4.83 17.16
CA VAL A 114 -14.23 3.55 17.83
C VAL A 114 -15.21 2.52 17.31
N ILE A 115 -14.73 1.38 16.82
CA ILE A 115 -15.55 0.31 16.27
C ILE A 115 -15.97 -0.63 17.40
N VAL A 116 -17.27 -0.74 17.62
CA VAL A 116 -17.87 -1.56 18.70
C VAL A 116 -18.70 -2.74 18.19
N SER A 117 -18.96 -2.81 16.87
CA SER A 117 -19.55 -4.00 16.26
C SER A 117 -19.27 -4.08 14.76
N VAL A 118 -19.27 -5.31 14.25
CA VAL A 118 -19.17 -5.65 12.83
C VAL A 118 -20.33 -6.58 12.45
N ASN A 119 -21.17 -6.16 11.51
CA ASN A 119 -22.35 -6.90 11.05
C ASN A 119 -23.20 -7.42 12.22
N ASP A 120 -23.55 -6.52 13.14
CA ASP A 120 -24.35 -6.77 14.35
C ASP A 120 -23.66 -7.64 15.43
N ASN A 121 -22.47 -8.18 15.17
CA ASN A 121 -21.66 -8.83 16.20
C ASN A 121 -20.95 -7.74 17.01
N LEU A 122 -21.37 -7.58 18.26
CA LEU A 122 -20.70 -6.72 19.23
C LEU A 122 -19.30 -7.25 19.50
N TRP A 123 -18.34 -6.33 19.59
CA TRP A 123 -17.03 -6.60 20.15
C TRP A 123 -16.87 -5.79 21.43
N SER A 124 -16.23 -6.37 22.43
CA SER A 124 -15.91 -5.68 23.68
C SER A 124 -14.42 -5.78 23.99
N ASP A 125 -13.91 -4.85 24.78
CA ASP A 125 -12.52 -4.81 25.23
C ASP A 125 -12.12 -5.97 26.16
N ALA A 126 -13.08 -6.81 26.56
CA ALA A 126 -12.82 -8.09 27.23
C ALA A 126 -12.38 -9.19 26.26
N GLU A 127 -12.61 -9.02 24.95
CA GLU A 127 -12.19 -9.95 23.90
C GLU A 127 -10.80 -9.56 23.36
N SER A 128 -10.06 -10.53 22.83
CA SER A 128 -8.75 -10.26 22.24
C SER A 128 -8.87 -9.56 20.88
N ASP A 129 -7.81 -8.86 20.48
CA ASP A 129 -7.67 -8.25 19.15
C ASP A 129 -7.90 -9.25 18.02
N ASP A 130 -7.53 -10.52 18.22
CA ASP A 130 -7.70 -11.58 17.22
C ASP A 130 -9.17 -11.90 16.94
N VAL A 131 -10.04 -11.77 17.95
CA VAL A 131 -11.50 -11.89 17.77
C VAL A 131 -11.98 -10.78 16.85
N PHE A 132 -11.61 -9.53 17.11
CA PHE A 132 -11.99 -8.41 16.25
C PHE A 132 -11.43 -8.53 14.84
N LYS A 133 -10.14 -8.87 14.70
CA LYS A 133 -9.50 -9.08 13.39
C LYS A 133 -10.25 -10.14 12.58
N LYS A 134 -10.69 -11.22 13.23
CA LYS A 134 -11.52 -12.26 12.58
C LYS A 134 -12.90 -11.72 12.20
N LEU A 135 -13.61 -11.07 13.12
CA LEU A 135 -14.92 -10.47 12.86
C LEU A 135 -14.88 -9.50 11.68
N LEU A 136 -13.90 -8.61 11.66
CA LEU A 136 -13.75 -7.67 10.56
C LEU A 136 -13.36 -8.36 9.25
N LYS A 137 -12.46 -9.35 9.28
CA LYS A 137 -12.07 -10.13 8.10
C LYS A 137 -13.25 -10.87 7.46
N GLU A 138 -14.18 -11.36 8.27
CA GLU A 138 -15.44 -11.95 7.80
C GLU A 138 -16.40 -10.86 7.31
N GLY A 139 -16.50 -9.76 8.06
CA GLY A 139 -17.38 -8.65 7.73
C GLY A 139 -17.08 -7.99 6.38
N ILE A 140 -15.80 -7.80 6.04
CA ILE A 140 -15.41 -7.19 4.76
C ILE A 140 -15.72 -8.07 3.54
N GLN A 141 -16.01 -9.36 3.74
CA GLN A 141 -16.46 -10.25 2.66
C GLN A 141 -17.95 -10.05 2.32
N SER A 142 -18.70 -9.37 3.20
CA SER A 142 -20.09 -8.97 2.94
C SER A 142 -20.14 -7.91 1.84
N PRO A 143 -21.18 -7.91 0.99
CA PRO A 143 -21.42 -6.83 0.03
C PRO A 143 -21.84 -5.51 0.69
N ASN A 144 -22.24 -5.53 1.96
CA ASN A 144 -22.48 -4.35 2.78
C ASN A 144 -21.88 -4.60 4.16
N LEU A 145 -20.88 -3.80 4.53
CA LEU A 145 -20.27 -3.85 5.85
C LEU A 145 -21.02 -2.90 6.77
N ARG A 146 -21.61 -3.43 7.84
CA ARG A 146 -22.26 -2.62 8.87
C ARG A 146 -21.33 -2.47 10.06
N LEU A 147 -20.94 -1.24 10.36
CA LEU A 147 -20.10 -0.90 11.52
C LEU A 147 -20.94 -0.17 12.57
N GLY A 148 -20.97 -0.68 13.78
CA GLY A 148 -21.42 0.10 14.93
C GLY A 148 -20.24 0.87 15.49
N ILE A 149 -20.42 2.19 15.65
CA ILE A 149 -19.37 3.12 16.03
C ILE A 149 -19.75 3.85 17.32
N LEU A 150 -18.76 4.08 18.18
CA LEU A 150 -18.84 5.02 19.29
C LEU A 150 -18.04 6.28 18.91
N ARG A 151 -18.74 7.42 18.75
CA ARG A 151 -18.17 8.74 18.45
C ARG A 151 -18.70 9.72 19.48
N ASP A 152 -17.82 10.42 20.19
CA ASP A 152 -18.22 11.39 21.23
C ASP A 152 -19.24 10.83 22.23
N LYS A 153 -19.03 9.57 22.66
CA LYS A 153 -19.92 8.79 23.55
C LYS A 153 -21.31 8.48 22.99
N SER A 154 -21.57 8.84 21.73
CA SER A 154 -22.81 8.55 21.02
C SER A 154 -22.63 7.32 20.12
N LYS A 155 -23.64 6.45 20.10
CA LYS A 155 -23.65 5.27 19.24
C LYS A 155 -24.18 5.62 17.86
N HIS A 156 -23.40 5.27 16.84
CA HIS A 156 -23.75 5.40 15.43
C HIS A 156 -23.71 4.05 14.75
N THR A 157 -24.40 3.94 13.62
CA THR A 157 -24.33 2.78 12.75
C THR A 157 -24.11 3.27 11.33
N PHE A 158 -23.05 2.78 10.70
CA PHE A 158 -22.73 3.09 9.32
C PHE A 158 -22.83 1.83 8.47
N ASN A 159 -23.52 1.94 7.34
CA ASN A 159 -23.58 0.91 6.32
C ASN A 159 -22.65 1.34 5.19
N LEU A 160 -21.60 0.57 4.96
CA LEU A 160 -20.60 0.85 3.95
C LEU A 160 -20.87 -0.06 2.74
N THR A 161 -21.05 0.55 1.57
CA THR A 161 -21.05 -0.15 0.28
C THR A 161 -19.62 -0.13 -0.28
N PRO A 162 -19.00 -1.29 -0.55
CA PRO A 162 -17.60 -1.39 -0.92
C PRO A 162 -17.31 -0.81 -2.31
N ASP A 163 -16.07 -0.39 -2.51
CA ASP A 163 -15.49 -0.24 -3.83
C ASP A 163 -14.95 -1.59 -4.31
N MET A 164 -15.11 -1.91 -5.60
CA MET A 164 -14.43 -3.06 -6.20
C MET A 164 -12.99 -2.65 -6.54
N ALA A 165 -12.02 -3.46 -6.12
CA ALA A 165 -10.60 -3.21 -6.32
C ALA A 165 -9.88 -4.46 -6.82
N CYS A 166 -8.76 -4.27 -7.52
CA CYS A 166 -7.84 -5.35 -7.82
C CYS A 166 -7.30 -6.02 -6.54
N ASP A 167 -7.27 -7.36 -6.48
CA ASP A 167 -6.80 -8.11 -5.29
C ASP A 167 -5.27 -8.21 -5.20
N TYR A 168 -4.59 -7.07 -5.13
CA TYR A 168 -3.16 -6.98 -4.85
C TYR A 168 -2.94 -6.40 -3.45
N SER A 169 -2.03 -7.01 -2.68
CA SER A 169 -1.60 -6.47 -1.39
C SER A 169 -0.59 -5.35 -1.59
N PHE A 170 -0.54 -4.46 -0.61
CA PHE A 170 0.39 -3.34 -0.59
C PHE A 170 1.11 -3.28 0.75
N MET A 171 2.39 -2.92 0.72
CA MET A 171 3.17 -2.64 1.93
C MET A 171 4.08 -1.43 1.76
N LEU A 172 4.20 -0.64 2.83
CA LEU A 172 5.29 0.31 2.98
C LEU A 172 6.42 -0.40 3.71
N VAL A 173 7.60 -0.46 3.09
CA VAL A 173 8.77 -1.16 3.63
C VAL A 173 9.64 -0.15 4.36
N ASP A 174 10.07 -0.48 5.57
CA ASP A 174 11.10 0.30 6.27
C ASP A 174 12.45 0.12 5.59
N SER A 175 12.73 1.02 4.64
CA SER A 175 13.98 1.07 3.91
C SER A 175 14.22 2.50 3.45
N GLU A 176 15.43 3.00 3.65
CA GLU A 176 15.88 4.30 3.15
C GLU A 176 16.08 4.32 1.62
N LYS A 177 15.82 3.20 0.93
CA LYS A 177 15.90 3.12 -0.53
C LYS A 177 14.79 3.96 -1.17
N HIS A 178 15.09 4.48 -2.35
CA HIS A 178 14.16 5.24 -3.17
C HIS A 178 13.53 4.36 -4.26
N SER A 179 13.04 3.15 -3.92
CA SER A 179 12.49 2.18 -4.87
C SER A 179 11.09 1.66 -4.51
N ALA A 180 10.45 1.00 -5.49
CA ALA A 180 9.28 0.17 -5.30
C ALA A 180 9.51 -1.20 -5.96
N ARG A 181 8.67 -2.17 -5.62
CA ARG A 181 8.77 -3.53 -6.18
C ARG A 181 7.45 -4.29 -6.16
N ALA A 182 7.21 -5.06 -7.21
CA ALA A 182 6.12 -6.02 -7.31
C ALA A 182 6.63 -7.47 -7.36
N TYR A 183 5.99 -8.36 -6.60
CA TYR A 183 6.19 -9.80 -6.73
C TYR A 183 4.97 -10.59 -6.26
N LYS A 184 4.65 -11.69 -6.96
CA LYS A 184 3.45 -12.52 -6.75
C LYS A 184 2.16 -11.72 -6.82
N ARG A 185 1.68 -11.19 -5.70
CA ARG A 185 0.47 -10.37 -5.60
C ARG A 185 0.67 -9.17 -4.67
N GLU A 186 1.90 -8.76 -4.46
CA GLU A 186 2.27 -7.71 -3.52
C GLU A 186 3.04 -6.60 -4.22
N ILE A 187 2.68 -5.35 -3.91
CA ILE A 187 3.41 -4.14 -4.28
C ILE A 187 4.00 -3.56 -3.00
N ALA A 188 5.31 -3.34 -2.99
CA ALA A 188 6.05 -2.82 -1.86
C ALA A 188 6.73 -1.51 -2.24
N VAL A 189 6.45 -0.43 -1.52
CA VAL A 189 7.12 0.88 -1.70
C VAL A 189 8.05 1.09 -0.52
N ASP A 190 9.30 1.46 -0.78
CA ASP A 190 10.27 1.76 0.28
C ASP A 190 9.96 3.13 0.91
N PHE A 191 10.13 3.25 2.23
CA PHE A 191 9.85 4.47 2.98
C PHE A 191 10.65 5.68 2.47
N GLY A 192 11.91 5.47 2.07
CA GLY A 192 12.75 6.49 1.45
C GLY A 192 12.09 7.08 0.21
N ALA A 193 11.54 6.24 -0.68
CA ALA A 193 10.82 6.70 -1.89
C ALA A 193 9.59 7.54 -1.53
N ALA A 194 8.77 7.08 -0.58
CA ALA A 194 7.58 7.81 -0.16
C ALA A 194 7.91 9.19 0.44
N LYS A 195 9.00 9.28 1.20
CA LYS A 195 9.50 10.53 1.78
C LYS A 195 10.13 11.46 0.73
N LEU A 196 10.83 10.91 -0.25
CA LEU A 196 11.52 11.67 -1.29
C LEU A 196 10.53 12.32 -2.26
N LEU A 197 9.61 11.53 -2.80
CA LEU A 197 8.63 11.96 -3.80
C LEU A 197 7.53 12.81 -3.15
N LYS A 198 7.45 14.09 -3.50
CA LYS A 198 6.62 15.08 -2.78
C LYS A 198 5.20 15.19 -3.31
N ARG A 199 4.97 14.83 -4.57
CA ARG A 199 3.66 14.88 -5.22
C ARG A 199 3.04 13.50 -5.29
N ASP A 200 1.73 13.42 -5.11
CA ASP A 200 1.00 12.16 -5.18
C ASP A 200 1.10 11.52 -6.56
N ASP A 201 1.19 12.32 -7.63
CA ASP A 201 1.37 11.84 -9.00
C ASP A 201 2.66 11.03 -9.20
N GLU A 202 3.73 11.37 -8.46
CA GLU A 202 5.02 10.67 -8.56
C GLU A 202 4.94 9.28 -7.92
N ILE A 203 4.32 9.18 -6.74
CA ILE A 203 4.08 7.89 -6.08
C ILE A 203 3.04 7.09 -6.85
N ALA A 204 2.04 7.75 -7.43
CA ALA A 204 1.04 7.11 -8.28
C ALA A 204 1.69 6.41 -9.47
N PHE A 205 2.68 7.04 -10.12
CA PHE A 205 3.45 6.38 -11.17
C PHE A 205 4.19 5.14 -10.65
N LEU A 206 4.91 5.21 -9.52
CA LEU A 206 5.58 4.03 -8.95
C LEU A 206 4.59 2.88 -8.71
N VAL A 207 3.48 3.15 -8.03
CA VAL A 207 2.47 2.12 -7.71
C VAL A 207 1.83 1.57 -9.00
N ALA A 208 1.53 2.42 -9.97
CA ALA A 208 0.94 2.02 -11.24
C ALA A 208 1.91 1.20 -12.11
N HIS A 209 3.18 1.56 -12.14
CA HIS A 209 4.24 0.83 -12.84
C HIS A 209 4.43 -0.58 -12.25
N GLU A 210 4.49 -0.70 -10.93
CA GLU A 210 4.57 -2.02 -10.26
C GLU A 210 3.30 -2.85 -10.48
N LEU A 211 2.11 -2.23 -10.47
CA LEU A 211 0.86 -2.89 -10.83
C LEU A 211 0.88 -3.38 -12.29
N ALA A 212 1.43 -2.59 -13.21
CA ALA A 212 1.55 -2.98 -14.61
C ALA A 212 2.39 -4.26 -14.79
N HIS A 213 3.52 -4.38 -14.07
CA HIS A 213 4.29 -5.63 -14.05
C HIS A 213 3.45 -6.84 -13.61
N LEU A 214 2.59 -6.67 -12.60
CA LEU A 214 1.72 -7.75 -12.11
C LEU A 214 0.63 -8.11 -13.14
N LEU A 215 0.02 -7.11 -13.79
CA LEU A 215 -1.04 -7.32 -14.79
C LEU A 215 -0.52 -7.96 -16.08
N LEU A 216 0.68 -7.59 -16.51
CA LEU A 216 1.34 -8.14 -17.70
C LEU A 216 2.04 -9.48 -17.44
N GLY A 217 1.99 -9.98 -16.19
CA GLY A 217 2.62 -11.24 -15.79
C GLY A 217 4.15 -11.20 -15.79
N HIS A 218 4.76 -10.01 -15.75
CA HIS A 218 6.21 -9.82 -15.76
C HIS A 218 6.92 -10.48 -14.57
N THR A 219 6.20 -10.67 -13.46
CA THR A 219 6.71 -11.28 -12.23
C THR A 219 6.40 -12.78 -12.11
N LEU A 220 5.84 -13.42 -13.15
CA LEU A 220 5.50 -14.85 -13.12
C LEU A 220 6.79 -15.70 -13.17
N PRO A 221 6.94 -16.74 -12.34
CA PRO A 221 8.17 -17.54 -12.25
C PRO A 221 8.73 -18.02 -13.60
N GLU A 222 7.86 -18.39 -14.53
CA GLU A 222 8.19 -18.83 -15.89
C GLU A 222 8.79 -17.73 -16.76
N ARG A 223 8.36 -16.47 -16.56
CA ARG A 223 8.85 -15.30 -17.31
C ARG A 223 10.08 -14.67 -16.71
N ILE A 224 10.35 -14.97 -15.44
CA ILE A 224 11.52 -14.42 -14.75
C ILE A 224 12.84 -14.82 -15.45
N LYS A 225 12.92 -16.03 -16.02
CA LYS A 225 14.12 -16.46 -16.78
C LYS A 225 14.39 -15.60 -18.01
N GLU A 226 13.38 -14.96 -18.58
CA GLU A 226 13.53 -14.07 -19.74
C GLU A 226 14.31 -12.80 -19.37
N LEU A 227 14.35 -12.45 -18.08
CA LEU A 227 15.03 -11.25 -17.58
C LEU A 227 16.56 -11.37 -17.58
N ASP A 228 17.12 -12.54 -17.89
CA ASP A 228 18.56 -12.71 -18.14
C ASP A 228 18.96 -11.85 -19.36
N GLU A 229 18.05 -11.69 -20.31
CA GLU A 229 18.27 -10.93 -21.53
C GLU A 229 17.96 -9.44 -21.34
N TYR A 230 18.96 -8.58 -21.54
CA TYR A 230 18.80 -7.12 -21.48
C TYR A 230 17.69 -6.60 -22.39
N LYS A 231 17.57 -7.16 -23.60
CA LYS A 231 16.53 -6.78 -24.55
C LYS A 231 15.13 -7.02 -23.98
N MET A 232 14.92 -8.14 -23.31
CA MET A 232 13.61 -8.45 -22.73
C MET A 232 13.30 -7.52 -21.55
N ARG A 233 14.28 -7.23 -20.69
CA ARG A 233 14.11 -6.26 -19.60
C ARG A 233 13.61 -4.90 -20.13
N ASN A 234 14.20 -4.40 -21.21
CA ASN A 234 13.77 -3.14 -21.83
C ASN A 234 12.33 -3.20 -22.38
N ILE A 235 11.93 -4.32 -22.99
CA ILE A 235 10.55 -4.48 -23.49
C ILE A 235 9.58 -4.45 -22.31
N MET A 236 9.88 -5.19 -21.24
CA MET A 236 9.02 -5.28 -20.07
C MET A 236 8.89 -3.92 -19.35
N GLU A 237 9.95 -3.12 -19.26
CA GLU A 237 9.86 -1.75 -18.73
C GLU A 237 9.00 -0.84 -19.60
N LYS A 238 9.15 -0.90 -20.94
CA LYS A 238 8.32 -0.09 -21.85
C LYS A 238 6.84 -0.45 -21.71
N ASP A 239 6.53 -1.73 -21.66
CA ASP A 239 5.16 -2.21 -21.50
C ASP A 239 4.61 -1.77 -20.13
N ALA A 240 5.41 -1.86 -19.06
CA ALA A 240 5.03 -1.40 -17.73
C ALA A 240 4.87 0.12 -17.63
N ASP A 241 5.71 0.89 -18.32
CA ASP A 241 5.62 2.35 -18.42
C ASP A 241 4.35 2.78 -19.14
N ALA A 242 4.08 2.22 -20.32
CA ALA A 242 2.89 2.57 -21.10
C ALA A 242 1.60 2.20 -20.39
N LEU A 243 1.55 1.02 -19.76
CA LEU A 243 0.38 0.62 -18.97
C LEU A 243 0.29 1.44 -17.68
N GLY A 244 1.40 1.68 -16.98
CA GLY A 244 1.47 2.49 -15.76
C GLY A 244 0.88 3.89 -15.94
N ILE A 245 1.23 4.58 -17.04
CA ILE A 245 0.63 5.86 -17.41
C ILE A 245 -0.90 5.76 -17.56
N ARG A 246 -1.40 4.73 -18.25
CA ARG A 246 -2.86 4.54 -18.42
C ARG A 246 -3.56 4.27 -17.10
N LEU A 247 -2.95 3.47 -16.23
CA LEU A 247 -3.49 3.12 -14.91
C LEU A 247 -3.58 4.36 -14.01
N MET A 248 -2.55 5.21 -13.99
CA MET A 248 -2.55 6.43 -13.17
C MET A 248 -3.52 7.49 -13.71
N ILE A 249 -3.63 7.68 -15.03
CA ILE A 249 -4.61 8.59 -15.65
C ILE A 249 -6.03 8.14 -15.30
N SER A 250 -6.32 6.84 -15.39
CA SER A 250 -7.63 6.28 -15.04
C SER A 250 -8.00 6.53 -13.57
N ALA A 251 -6.99 6.63 -12.69
CA ALA A 251 -7.15 6.96 -11.28
C ALA A 251 -7.14 8.47 -10.98
N GLY A 252 -7.03 9.33 -12.01
CA GLY A 252 -7.10 10.79 -11.89
C GLY A 252 -5.78 11.47 -11.52
N TYR A 253 -4.63 10.80 -11.70
CA TYR A 253 -3.31 11.38 -11.48
C TYR A 253 -2.71 11.97 -12.76
N ASP A 254 -1.87 13.00 -12.60
CA ASP A 254 -1.19 13.67 -13.71
C ASP A 254 -0.03 12.81 -14.23
N PRO A 255 -0.04 12.37 -15.51
CA PRO A 255 1.01 11.52 -16.07
C PRO A 255 2.40 12.18 -16.07
N LYS A 256 2.50 13.51 -15.93
CA LYS A 256 3.80 14.20 -15.76
C LYS A 256 4.53 13.83 -14.47
N GLY A 257 3.82 13.29 -13.49
CA GLY A 257 4.42 12.70 -12.29
C GLY A 257 5.41 11.59 -12.61
N ALA A 258 5.22 10.88 -13.73
CA ALA A 258 6.09 9.79 -14.14
C ALA A 258 7.53 10.24 -14.44
N GLU A 259 7.71 11.29 -15.24
CA GLU A 259 9.05 11.80 -15.56
C GLU A 259 9.77 12.24 -14.28
N THR A 260 9.07 12.95 -13.38
CA THR A 260 9.67 13.47 -12.15
C THR A 260 10.05 12.32 -11.20
N ALA A 261 9.20 11.29 -11.10
CA ALA A 261 9.50 10.08 -10.35
C ALA A 261 10.73 9.36 -10.90
N LEU A 262 10.81 9.17 -12.22
CA LEU A 262 11.96 8.51 -12.88
C LEU A 262 13.28 9.23 -12.62
N ARG A 263 13.28 10.57 -12.62
CA ARG A 263 14.49 11.38 -12.36
C ARG A 263 14.92 11.37 -10.90
N SER A 264 13.97 11.20 -9.99
CA SER A 264 14.18 11.33 -8.54
C SER A 264 14.46 10.00 -7.85
N THR A 265 14.06 8.88 -8.44
CA THR A 265 14.19 7.55 -7.81
C THR A 265 15.41 6.80 -8.29
N ASP A 266 16.00 6.00 -7.41
CA ASP A 266 17.15 5.12 -7.69
C ASP A 266 16.70 3.89 -8.49
N LEU A 267 16.09 4.09 -9.66
CA LEU A 267 15.67 2.98 -10.54
C LEU A 267 16.87 2.21 -11.14
N LEU A 268 18.09 2.64 -10.82
CA LEU A 268 19.34 2.08 -11.31
C LEU A 268 19.97 1.04 -10.35
N ASP A 269 19.52 0.94 -9.11
CA ASP A 269 19.89 -0.20 -8.27
C ASP A 269 18.80 -1.27 -8.38
N SER A 270 18.91 -2.14 -9.38
CA SER A 270 18.24 -3.46 -9.45
C SER A 270 16.72 -3.50 -9.22
N GLY A 271 15.96 -3.65 -10.32
CA GLY A 271 14.51 -3.90 -10.28
C GLY A 271 14.12 -5.19 -9.52
N PRO A 272 12.83 -5.38 -9.22
CA PRO A 272 12.29 -6.31 -8.21
C PRO A 272 12.78 -7.75 -8.31
N ILE A 273 12.90 -8.22 -9.54
CA ILE A 273 13.19 -9.62 -9.84
C ILE A 273 14.70 -9.90 -9.74
N THR A 274 15.52 -8.86 -9.84
CA THR A 274 16.97 -9.01 -9.87
C THR A 274 17.58 -9.23 -8.48
N ARG A 275 17.05 -8.58 -7.43
CA ARG A 275 17.58 -8.74 -6.05
C ARG A 275 17.13 -10.04 -5.35
N PHE A 276 15.96 -10.57 -5.67
CA PHE A 276 15.47 -11.82 -5.08
C PHE A 276 16.11 -13.06 -5.72
N LEU A 277 16.69 -12.93 -6.92
CA LEU A 277 17.24 -14.04 -7.71
C LEU A 277 18.70 -13.87 -8.12
N ASN A 278 19.41 -12.91 -7.52
CA ASN A 278 20.84 -12.70 -7.71
C ASN A 278 21.24 -12.29 -9.15
N TYR A 279 20.40 -11.51 -9.84
CA TYR A 279 20.73 -10.88 -11.11
C TYR A 279 21.22 -9.45 -10.88
N HIS A 280 22.20 -8.99 -11.67
CA HIS A 280 22.75 -7.64 -11.61
C HIS A 280 22.69 -7.00 -13.01
N GLY A 281 22.18 -5.77 -13.11
CA GLY A 281 22.21 -4.96 -14.33
C GLY A 281 20.99 -4.05 -14.51
N PRO A 282 21.11 -2.97 -15.31
CA PRO A 282 20.02 -2.04 -15.57
C PRO A 282 18.92 -2.71 -16.42
N TYR A 283 17.67 -2.30 -16.21
CA TYR A 283 16.53 -2.71 -17.03
C TYR A 283 16.44 -1.90 -18.32
N MET A 284 16.35 -0.57 -18.16
CA MET A 284 16.36 0.44 -19.21
C MET A 284 16.92 1.73 -18.61
N LEU A 285 17.69 2.50 -19.39
CA LEU A 285 18.22 3.78 -18.89
C LEU A 285 17.10 4.79 -18.67
N VAL A 286 17.20 5.60 -17.61
CA VAL A 286 16.18 6.59 -17.23
C VAL A 286 15.87 7.54 -18.38
N ASP A 287 16.88 8.06 -19.08
CA ASP A 287 16.66 8.97 -20.22
C ASP A 287 15.91 8.30 -21.38
N GLU A 288 16.15 7.00 -21.62
CA GLU A 288 15.42 6.27 -22.65
C GLU A 288 13.96 6.01 -22.25
N ARG A 289 13.69 5.74 -20.97
CA ARG A 289 12.33 5.62 -20.42
C ARG A 289 11.57 6.94 -20.54
N ILE A 290 12.21 8.05 -20.19
CA ILE A 290 11.59 9.38 -20.29
C ILE A 290 11.27 9.72 -21.74
N LEU A 291 12.21 9.46 -22.68
CA LEU A 291 11.96 9.67 -24.10
C LEU A 291 10.78 8.81 -24.59
N TYR A 292 10.72 7.55 -24.15
CA TYR A 292 9.60 6.67 -24.46
C TYR A 292 8.27 7.20 -23.92
N LEU A 293 8.23 7.63 -22.65
CA LEU A 293 7.04 8.17 -22.01
C LEU A 293 6.53 9.43 -22.71
N ARG A 294 7.41 10.36 -23.09
CA ARG A 294 7.02 11.56 -23.86
C ARG A 294 6.36 11.18 -25.18
N ASN A 295 6.94 10.22 -25.91
CA ASN A 295 6.33 9.71 -27.14
C ASN A 295 4.96 9.04 -26.88
N VAL A 296 4.80 8.28 -25.79
CA VAL A 296 3.49 7.71 -25.38
C VAL A 296 2.46 8.80 -25.07
N LEU A 297 2.89 9.93 -24.52
CA LEU A 297 2.05 11.09 -24.19
C LEU A 297 1.83 12.05 -25.38
N GLY A 298 2.55 11.86 -26.49
CA GLY A 298 2.47 12.74 -27.67
C GLY A 298 3.22 14.07 -27.50
N GLU A 299 4.25 14.11 -26.66
CA GLU A 299 5.14 15.25 -26.41
C GLU A 299 6.44 15.21 -27.23
#